data_AF-A0A947JDV8-F1
#
_entry.id   AF-A0A947JDV8-F1
#
_cell.length_a   1.000
_cell.length_b   1.000
_cell.length_c   1.000
_cell.angle_alpha   90.00
_cell.angle_beta   90.00
_cell.angle_gamma   90.00
#
_symmetry.space_group_name_H-M   'P 1'
#
loop_
_entity.id
_entity.type
_entity.pdbx_description
1 polymer ?
#
loop_
_entity_poly.entity_id
_entity_poly.type
_entity_poly.pdbx_seq_one_letter_code
_entity_poly.pdbx_strand_id
1 'polypeptide(L)' 'MRDLDRSYYQSPFMERYASDAMLRLLSDDVKFHTWREVWTAVAKLRNHFNLGVSADQLAEMISHLDDPI' A
#
# COMPACT_ATOMS: atom_id res chain seq x y z
N MET A 1 21.56 9.56 -8.75
CA MET A 1 21.36 10.20 -7.43
C MET A 1 19.91 10.67 -7.43
N ARG A 2 19.11 10.42 -6.39
CA ARG A 2 17.69 10.87 -6.37
C ARG A 2 17.67 12.40 -6.50
N ASP A 3 16.90 12.92 -7.46
CA ASP A 3 16.66 14.36 -7.57
C ASP A 3 15.70 14.76 -6.44
N LEU A 4 16.29 15.20 -5.33
CA LEU A 4 15.57 15.68 -4.16
C LEU A 4 15.52 17.20 -4.20
N ASP A 5 14.32 17.74 -4.10
CA ASP A 5 14.12 19.17 -3.92
C ASP A 5 14.60 19.60 -2.52
N ARG A 6 15.64 20.44 -2.49
CA ARG A 6 16.27 20.96 -1.26
C ARG A 6 15.56 22.19 -0.69
N SER A 7 14.49 22.67 -1.32
CA SER A 7 13.68 23.77 -0.79
C SER A 7 12.75 23.34 0.36
N TYR A 8 12.55 22.03 0.54
CA TYR A 8 11.74 21.44 1.61
C TYR A 8 12.58 20.63 2.59
N TYR A 9 12.07 20.46 3.82
CA TYR A 9 12.67 19.57 4.80
C TYR A 9 12.67 18.13 4.27
N GLN A 10 13.84 17.49 4.36
CA GLN A 10 14.04 16.09 4.09
C GLN A 10 14.65 15.43 5.32
N SER A 11 14.20 14.21 5.63
CA SER A 11 14.77 13.47 6.75
C SER A 11 16.16 12.93 6.37
N PRO A 12 17.21 13.16 7.18
CA PRO A 12 18.54 12.62 6.91
C PRO A 12 18.56 11.09 6.90
N PHE A 13 17.55 10.46 7.52
CA PHE A 13 17.31 9.03 7.39
C PHE A 13 17.12 8.62 5.93
N MET A 14 16.32 9.36 5.16
CA MET A 14 16.00 9.04 3.77
C MET A 14 17.16 9.29 2.81
N GLU A 15 17.96 10.33 3.07
CA GLU A 15 19.00 10.74 2.13
C GLU A 15 20.35 10.04 2.36
N ARG A 16 20.67 9.74 3.63
CA ARG A 16 22.04 9.35 4.02
C ARG A 16 22.13 7.99 4.69
N TYR A 17 21.14 7.60 5.48
CA TYR A 17 21.31 6.48 6.41
C TYR A 17 20.57 5.21 5.99
N ALA A 18 19.38 5.33 5.40
CA ALA A 18 18.57 4.17 5.06
C ALA A 18 19.01 3.54 3.73
N SER A 19 18.89 2.20 3.67
CA SER A 19 19.04 1.47 2.41
C SER A 19 17.80 1.65 1.53
N ASP A 20 17.96 1.41 0.23
CA ASP A 20 16.84 1.45 -0.72
C ASP A 20 15.73 0.46 -0.37
N ALA A 21 16.09 -0.69 0.21
CA ALA A 21 15.12 -1.68 0.67
C ALA A 21 14.27 -1.14 1.83
N MET A 22 14.89 -0.46 2.80
CA MET A 22 14.19 0.15 3.92
C MET A 22 13.29 1.30 3.47
N LEU A 23 13.74 2.10 2.51
CA LEU A 23 12.95 3.21 1.98
C LEU A 23 11.74 2.73 1.19
N ARG A 24 11.87 1.66 0.39
CA ARG A 24 10.72 1.03 -0.24
C ARG A 24 9.75 0.46 0.79
N LEU A 25 10.25 -0.22 1.82
CA LEU A 25 9.41 -0.82 2.87
C LEU A 25 8.53 0.23 3.59
N LEU A 26 9.04 1.44 3.77
CA LEU A 26 8.33 2.55 4.43
C LEU A 26 7.66 3.52 3.46
N SER A 27 7.62 3.20 2.16
CA SER A 27 6.98 4.03 1.15
C SER A 27 5.46 4.02 1.27
N ASP A 28 4.82 5.07 0.76
CA ASP A 28 3.38 5.12 0.66
C ASP A 28 2.85 3.98 -0.23
N ASP A 29 3.54 3.63 -1.33
CA ASP A 29 3.17 2.49 -2.20
C ASP A 29 2.99 1.20 -1.39
N VAL A 30 3.98 0.84 -0.59
CA VAL A 30 3.91 -0.37 0.25
C VAL A 30 2.81 -0.25 1.30
N LYS A 31 2.68 0.91 1.95
CA LYS A 31 1.66 1.14 2.97
C LYS A 31 0.24 0.96 2.42
N PHE A 32 -0.09 1.62 1.32
CA PHE A 32 -1.45 1.60 0.77
C PHE A 32 -1.76 0.28 0.05
N HIS A 33 -0.77 -0.34 -0.61
CA HIS A 33 -0.91 -1.72 -1.10
C HIS A 33 -1.25 -2.67 0.06
N THR A 34 -0.48 -2.63 1.15
CA THR A 34 -0.71 -3.47 2.34
C THR A 34 -2.11 -3.25 2.92
N TRP A 35 -2.61 -2.00 2.93
CA TRP A 35 -3.97 -1.73 3.40
C TRP A 35 -5.03 -2.39 2.50
N ARG A 36 -4.87 -2.31 1.18
CA ARG A 36 -5.80 -2.97 0.24
C ARG A 36 -5.75 -4.49 0.38
N GLU A 37 -4.58 -5.08 0.64
CA GLU A 37 -4.46 -6.50 0.94
C GLU A 37 -5.25 -6.87 2.21
N VAL A 38 -5.08 -6.11 3.29
CA VAL A 38 -5.80 -6.34 4.56
C VAL A 38 -7.31 -6.20 4.37
N TRP A 39 -7.78 -5.14 3.71
CA TRP A 39 -9.20 -4.95 3.44
C TRP A 39 -9.78 -6.05 2.54
N THR A 40 -9.03 -6.47 1.52
CA THR A 40 -9.40 -7.59 0.66
C THR A 40 -9.47 -8.90 1.45
N ALA A 41 -8.53 -9.15 2.37
CA ALA A 41 -8.56 -10.33 3.23
C ALA A 41 -9.79 -10.32 4.16
N VAL A 42 -10.14 -9.16 4.73
CA VAL A 42 -11.36 -9.00 5.53
C VAL A 42 -12.62 -9.21 4.67
N ALA A 43 -12.66 -8.67 3.45
CA ALA A 43 -13.76 -8.84 2.52
C ALA A 43 -13.95 -10.31 2.11
N LYS A 44 -12.87 -11.05 1.88
CA LYS A 44 -12.89 -12.50 1.63
C LYS A 44 -13.54 -13.27 2.78
N LEU A 45 -13.15 -12.97 4.03
CA LEU A 45 -13.75 -13.59 5.21
C LEU A 45 -15.24 -13.25 5.31
N ARG A 46 -15.61 -11.98 5.13
CA ARG A 46 -17.02 -11.57 5.16
C ARG A 46 -17.84 -12.25 4.08
N ASN A 47 -17.34 -12.34 2.86
CA ASN A 47 -18.01 -13.07 1.77
C ASN A 47 -18.19 -14.56 2.13
N HIS A 48 -17.14 -15.22 2.65
CA HIS A 48 -17.21 -16.61 3.09
C HIS A 48 -18.28 -16.87 4.17
N PHE A 49 -18.43 -15.95 5.13
CA PHE A 49 -19.46 -16.02 6.17
C PHE A 49 -20.80 -15.38 5.76
N ASN A 50 -20.99 -15.03 4.48
CA ASN A 50 -22.19 -14.37 3.95
C ASN A 50 -22.56 -13.04 4.65
N LEU A 51 -21.55 -12.28 5.12
CA LEU A 51 -21.67 -11.02 5.86
C LEU A 51 -21.65 -9.78 4.95
N GLY A 52 -22.56 -9.75 3.98
CA GLY A 52 -22.89 -8.53 3.20
C GLY A 52 -21.79 -8.03 2.25
N VAL A 53 -20.93 -8.92 1.75
CA VAL A 53 -19.98 -8.63 0.66
C VAL A 53 -20.28 -9.59 -0.49
N SER A 54 -20.64 -9.08 -1.66
CA SER A 54 -20.90 -9.92 -2.84
C SER A 54 -19.61 -10.41 -3.50
N ALA A 55 -19.71 -11.44 -4.34
CA ALA A 55 -18.57 -11.92 -5.12
C ALA A 55 -18.05 -10.85 -6.10
N ASP A 56 -18.95 -10.04 -6.67
CA ASP A 56 -18.59 -8.97 -7.61
C ASP A 56 -17.82 -7.83 -6.91
N GLN A 57 -18.26 -7.43 -5.71
CA GLN A 57 -17.55 -6.45 -4.88
C GLN A 57 -16.16 -6.94 -4.50
N LEU A 58 -16.04 -8.22 -4.16
CA LEU A 58 -14.73 -8.82 -3.86
C LEU A 58 -13.83 -8.86 -5.10
N ALA A 59 -14.39 -9.18 -6.27
CA ALA A 59 -13.63 -9.19 -7.53
C ALA A 59 -13.10 -7.80 -7.90
N GLU A 60 -13.92 -6.75 -7.73
CA GLU A 60 -13.52 -5.36 -7.91
C GLU A 60 -12.37 -4.98 -6.96
N MET A 61 -12.47 -5.32 -5.67
CA MET A 61 -11.38 -5.05 -4.72
C MET A 61 -10.07 -5.72 -5.13
N ILE A 62 -10.13 -6.96 -5.64
CA ILE A 62 -8.94 -7.70 -6.10
C ILE A 62 -8.34 -7.06 -7.35
N SER A 63 -9.15 -6.57 -8.30
CA SER A 63 -8.63 -5.96 -9.53
C SER A 63 -7.90 -4.63 -9.29
N HIS A 64 -8.14 -3.98 -8.16
CA HIS A 64 -7.56 -2.68 -7.79
C HIS A 64 -6.46 -2.78 -6.72
N LEU A 65 -5.95 -3.98 -6.42
CA LEU A 65 -4.89 -4.16 -5.41
C LEU A 65 -3.61 -3.37 -5.75
N ASP A 66 -3.19 -3.42 -7.02
CA ASP A 66 -1.91 -2.88 -7.51
C ASP A 66 -2.02 -1.48 -8.12
N ASP A 67 -3.17 -0.81 -7.98
CA ASP A 67 -3.34 0.54 -8.53
C ASP A 67 -2.33 1.52 -7.91
N PRO A 68 -1.73 2.43 -8.70
CA PRO A 68 -0.89 3.47 -8.15
C PRO A 68 -1.69 4.37 -7.17
N ILE A 69 -0.97 5.02 -6.26
CA ILE A 69 -1.54 6.03 -5.35
C ILE A 69 -1.90 7.30 -6.11
#